data_AF-L1NEY6-F1
#
_entry.id   AF-L1NEY6-F1
#
_cell.length_a   1.000
_cell.length_b   1.000
_cell.length_c   1.000
_cell.angle_alpha   90.00
_cell.angle_beta   90.00
_cell.angle_gamma   90.00
#
_symmetry.space_group_name_H-M   'P 1'
#
loop_
_entity.id
_entity.type
_entity.pdbx_description
1 polymer ?
#
loop_
_entity_poly.entity_id
_entity_poly.type
_entity_poly.pdbx_seq_one_letter_code
_entity_poly.pdbx_strand_id
1 'polypeptide(L)' 'MEFEGKYYWTLEELIDALGSDEFNRLNDEGAFGYTQWLPDLYDGLVYAEEFFSKEALSALTIQTFSPD' A
#
# COMPACT_ATOMS: atom_id res chain seq x y z
N MET A 1 -8.06 3.26 0.12
CA MET A 1 -9.51 3.04 -0.17
C MET A 1 -10.11 1.99 0.76
N GLU A 2 -11.40 2.04 1.10
CA GLU A 2 -12.07 1.01 1.94
C GLU A 2 -13.11 0.22 1.12
N PHE A 3 -13.10 -1.12 1.22
CA PHE A 3 -14.08 -2.02 0.58
C PHE A 3 -14.36 -3.21 1.50
N GLU A 4 -15.63 -3.53 1.74
CA GLU A 4 -16.05 -4.60 2.68
C GLU A 4 -15.38 -4.54 4.06
N GLY A 5 -15.08 -3.33 4.56
CA GLY A 5 -14.43 -3.11 5.86
C GLY A 5 -12.91 -3.37 5.87
N LYS A 6 -12.30 -3.49 4.70
CA LYS A 6 -10.85 -3.68 4.51
C LYS A 6 -10.25 -2.50 3.76
N TYR A 7 -9.01 -2.17 4.09
CA TYR A 7 -8.27 -1.10 3.44
C TYR A 7 -7.40 -1.64 2.30
N TYR A 8 -7.47 -0.96 1.17
CA TYR A 8 -6.77 -1.29 -0.06
C TYR A 8 -6.04 -0.07 -0.60
N TRP A 9 -4.92 -0.32 -1.26
CA TRP A 9 -4.04 0.66 -1.86
C TRP A 9 -3.78 0.29 -3.31
N THR A 10 -3.82 1.27 -4.21
CA THR A 10 -3.29 1.09 -5.56
C THR A 10 -1.76 1.15 -5.55
N LEU A 11 -1.13 0.67 -6.62
CA LEU A 11 0.30 0.86 -6.83
C LEU A 11 0.67 2.35 -6.81
N GLU A 12 -0.15 3.19 -7.44
CA GLU A 12 0.07 4.64 -7.52
C GLU A 12 0.04 5.29 -6.14
N GLU A 13 -0.93 4.95 -5.30
CA GLU A 13 -1.00 5.46 -3.91
C GLU A 13 0.20 5.02 -3.07
N LEU A 14 0.69 3.79 -3.23
CA LEU A 14 1.88 3.32 -2.50
C LEU A 14 3.15 4.03 -2.96
N ILE A 15 3.31 4.26 -4.27
CA ILE A 15 4.45 4.99 -4.81
C ILE A 15 4.40 6.45 -4.40
N ASP A 16 3.23 7.09 -4.40
CA ASP A 16 3.07 8.48 -3.92
C ASP A 16 3.40 8.57 -2.42
N ALA A 17 2.92 7.62 -1.61
CA ALA A 17 3.09 7.61 -0.18
C ALA A 17 4.47 7.15 0.32
N LEU A 18 5.31 6.52 -0.51
CA LEU A 18 6.63 6.00 -0.09
C LEU A 18 7.78 6.50 -0.97
N GLY A 19 7.48 6.94 -2.18
CA GLY A 19 8.44 7.09 -3.26
C GLY A 19 8.79 5.74 -3.91
N SER A 20 9.16 5.78 -5.18
CA SER A 20 9.45 4.58 -5.98
C SER A 20 10.58 3.72 -5.40
N ASP A 21 11.64 4.32 -4.86
CA ASP A 21 12.80 3.59 -4.31
C ASP A 21 12.43 2.78 -3.05
N GLU A 22 11.74 3.41 -2.10
CA GLU A 22 11.32 2.74 -0.85
C GLU A 22 10.25 1.69 -1.14
N PHE A 23 9.29 2.00 -2.01
CA PHE A 23 8.30 1.01 -2.46
C PHE A 23 8.99 -0.22 -3.06
N ASN A 24 9.94 -0.04 -3.98
CA ASN A 24 10.63 -1.16 -4.62
C ASN A 24 11.41 -1.99 -3.60
N ARG A 25 12.13 -1.35 -2.67
CA ARG A 25 12.86 -2.04 -1.60
C ARG A 25 11.92 -2.92 -0.77
N LEU A 26 10.84 -2.33 -0.27
CA LEU A 26 9.84 -3.04 0.54
C LEU A 26 9.14 -4.14 -0.26
N ASN A 27 8.87 -3.93 -1.55
CA ASN A 27 8.24 -4.91 -2.41
C ASN A 27 9.16 -6.11 -2.69
N ASP A 28 10.45 -5.89 -2.92
CA ASP A 28 11.47 -6.95 -3.04
C ASP A 28 11.58 -7.78 -1.75
N GLU A 29 11.39 -7.14 -0.60
CA GLU A 29 11.33 -7.82 0.71
C GLU A 29 9.97 -8.51 0.97
N GLY A 30 9.01 -8.40 0.05
CA GLY A 30 7.68 -9.01 0.16
C GLY A 30 6.75 -8.30 1.16
N ALA A 31 7.04 -7.04 1.50
CA ALA A 31 6.37 -6.33 2.58
C ALA A 31 4.88 -6.01 2.31
N PHE A 32 4.43 -6.00 1.05
CA PHE A 32 3.03 -5.72 0.68
C PHE A 32 2.18 -6.97 0.43
N GLY A 33 2.74 -8.16 0.61
CA GLY A 33 2.03 -9.41 0.34
C GLY A 33 1.74 -9.61 -1.14
N TYR A 34 0.49 -9.93 -1.47
CA TYR A 34 0.05 -10.21 -2.84
C TYR A 34 -0.97 -9.18 -3.33
N THR A 35 -0.92 -8.92 -4.63
CA THR A 35 -1.91 -8.07 -5.32
C THR A 35 -3.20 -8.84 -5.57
N GLN A 36 -4.31 -8.11 -5.55
CA GLN A 36 -5.65 -8.61 -5.81
C GLN A 36 -6.27 -7.84 -6.97
N TRP A 37 -7.04 -8.55 -7.80
CA TRP A 37 -7.84 -7.94 -8.86
C TRP A 37 -9.28 -7.78 -8.35
N LEU A 38 -9.70 -6.53 -8.09
CA LEU A 38 -11.01 -6.21 -7.52
C LEU A 38 -11.70 -5.13 -8.38
N PRO A 39 -12.32 -5.51 -9.51
CA PRO A 39 -12.87 -4.55 -10.48
C PRO A 39 -14.06 -3.73 -9.93
N ASP A 40 -14.77 -4.25 -8.92
CA ASP A 40 -15.82 -3.50 -8.20
C ASP A 40 -15.25 -2.34 -7.36
N LEU A 41 -13.98 -2.40 -6.98
CA LEU A 41 -13.29 -1.35 -6.21
C LEU A 41 -12.45 -0.44 -7.13
N TYR A 42 -11.62 -1.04 -7.97
CA TYR A 42 -10.67 -0.36 -8.85
C TYR A 42 -10.40 -1.24 -10.07
N ASP A 43 -10.41 -0.66 -11.27
CA ASP A 43 -10.15 -1.37 -12.52
C ASP A 43 -8.64 -1.61 -12.70
N GLY A 44 -8.07 -2.42 -11.81
CA GLY A 44 -6.65 -2.65 -11.69
C GLY A 44 -6.27 -3.56 -10.52
N LEU A 45 -4.97 -3.76 -10.35
CA LEU A 45 -4.43 -4.48 -9.20
C LEU A 45 -4.37 -3.56 -7.98
N VAL A 46 -4.84 -4.08 -6.85
CA VAL A 46 -4.78 -3.42 -5.55
C VAL A 46 -4.03 -4.28 -4.53
N TYR A 47 -3.48 -3.63 -3.53
CA TYR A 47 -2.79 -4.22 -2.39
C TYR A 47 -3.69 -4.11 -1.17
N ALA A 48 -3.94 -5.19 -0.45
CA ALA A 48 -4.71 -5.13 0.79
C ALA A 48 -3.79 -4.86 1.97
N GLU A 49 -4.10 -3.82 2.73
CA GLU A 49 -3.31 -3.36 3.88
C GLU A 49 -3.16 -4.44 4.95
N GLU A 50 -4.13 -5.35 5.06
CA GLU A 50 -4.07 -6.48 6.01
C GLU A 50 -2.86 -7.41 5.79
N PHE A 51 -2.28 -7.40 4.58
CA PHE A 51 -1.08 -8.19 4.26
C PHE A 51 0.21 -7.41 4.43
N PHE A 52 0.13 -6.13 4.83
CA PHE A 52 1.32 -5.32 4.95
C PHE A 52 2.12 -5.74 6.17
N SER A 53 3.42 -5.87 5.96
CA SER A 53 4.38 -6.04 7.04
C SER A 53 4.38 -4.81 7.93
N LYS A 54 4.78 -5.00 9.20
CA LYS A 54 4.90 -3.89 10.17
C LYS A 54 5.81 -2.77 9.66
N GLU A 55 6.83 -3.11 8.88
CA GLU A 55 7.74 -2.14 8.26
C GLU A 55 7.02 -1.27 7.23
N ALA A 56 6.28 -1.87 6.29
CA ALA A 56 5.47 -1.15 5.32
C ALA A 56 4.43 -0.24 5.99
N LEU A 57 3.72 -0.74 7.01
CA LEU A 57 2.78 0.07 7.79
C LEU A 57 3.46 1.25 8.49
N SER A 58 4.64 1.03 9.06
CA SER A 58 5.41 2.09 9.72
C SER A 58 5.86 3.16 8.72
N ALA A 59 6.35 2.75 7.55
CA ALA A 59 6.78 3.65 6.48
C ALA A 59 5.62 4.52 5.97
N LEU A 60 4.44 3.92 5.78
CA LEU A 60 3.22 4.64 5.37
C LEU A 60 2.75 5.63 6.45
N THR A 61 2.82 5.25 7.73
CA THR A 61 2.38 6.10 8.85
C THR A 61 3.27 7.34 9.03
N ILE A 62 4.58 7.21 8.80
CA ILE A 62 5.55 8.31 8.97
C ILE A 62 5.29 9.45 7.98
N GLN A 63 4.81 9.16 6.77
CA GLN A 63 4.50 10.20 5.77
C GLN A 63 3.16 10.91 6.00
N THR A 64 2.17 10.24 6.60
CA THR A 64 0.87 10.86 6.98
C THR A 64 0.94 11.85 8.16
N PHE A 65 2.07 11.92 8.89
CA PHE A 65 2.25 12.76 10.08
C PHE A 65 3.42 13.75 9.97
N SER A 66 3.64 14.34 8.80
CA SER A 66 4.37 15.62 8.72
C SER A 66 3.36 16.77 8.77
N PRO A 67 3.06 17.36 9.94
CA PRO A 67 2.44 18.67 9.98
C PRO A 67 3.45 19.69 9.44
N ASP A 68 3.05 20.41 8.39
CA ASP A 68 3.68 21.67 7.98
C ASP A 68 3.63 22.68 9.15
#